data_AF-A0A455UH27-F1
#
_entry.id   AF-A0A455UH27-F1
#
_cell.length_a   1.000
_cell.length_b   1.000
_cell.length_c   1.000
_cell.angle_alpha   90.00
_cell.angle_beta   90.00
_cell.angle_gamma   90.00
#
_symmetry.space_group_name_H-M   'P 1'
#
loop_
_entity.id
_entity.type
_entity.pdbx_description
1 polymer ?
#
loop_
_entity_poly.entity_id
_entity_poly.type
_entity_poly.pdbx_seq_one_letter_code
_entity_poly.pdbx_strand_id
1 'polypeptide(L)'
;MPELEVMLEESGGELGDVMEYEAYPEIYADLANGRVDYVINSIVPVNDLIRERPDVFEAGQAVSGPGYVAWPMPKDSPELLTYITDFMSHLRDSGRLAELQEKWFGESFDDPPTTPYHLGGRVPRNGWYVSHHLRLPPSLGGNFL
;
A
#
# COMPACT_ATOMS: atom_id res chain seq x y z
N MET A 1 13.54 4.55 -2.82
CA MET A 1 12.32 4.78 -2.02
C MET A 1 12.76 5.65 -0.85
N PRO A 2 12.58 6.98 -0.92
CA PRO A 2 13.25 7.90 0.00
C PRO A 2 12.96 7.63 1.48
N GLU A 3 11.72 7.25 1.80
CA GLU A 3 11.30 6.94 3.18
C GLU A 3 11.95 5.65 3.70
N LEU A 4 12.05 4.61 2.86
CA LEU A 4 12.74 3.37 3.22
C LEU A 4 14.24 3.59 3.40
N GLU A 5 14.86 4.43 2.57
CA GLU A 5 16.27 4.80 2.72
C GLU A 5 16.52 5.46 4.09
N VAL A 6 15.67 6.41 4.49
CA VAL A 6 15.75 7.04 5.82
C VAL A 6 15.57 6.00 6.95
N MET A 7 14.60 5.08 6.81
CA MET A 7 14.38 4.05 7.82
C MET A 7 15.59 3.11 7.98
N LEU A 8 16.22 2.73 6.86
CA LEU A 8 17.42 1.89 6.88
C LEU A 8 18.61 2.63 7.49
N GLU A 9 18.79 3.91 7.19
CA GLU A 9 19.83 4.74 7.83
C GLU A 9 19.63 4.84 9.35
N GLU A 10 18.38 5.00 9.82
CA GLU A 10 18.05 5.06 11.24
C GLU A 10 18.26 3.72 11.97
N SER A 11 17.99 2.59 11.30
CA SER A 11 18.19 1.25 11.88
C SER A 11 19.62 0.73 11.75
N GLY A 12 20.47 1.40 10.96
CA GLY A 12 21.81 0.91 10.60
C GLY A 12 21.80 -0.21 9.57
N GLY A 13 20.69 -0.39 8.85
CA GLY A 13 20.53 -1.35 7.76
C GLY A 13 20.98 -0.78 6.41
N GLU A 14 21.08 -1.66 5.42
CA GLU A 14 21.36 -1.30 4.02
C GLU A 14 20.36 -1.96 3.08
N LEU A 15 20.05 -1.30 1.97
CA LEU A 15 19.18 -1.86 0.94
C LEU A 15 19.99 -2.89 0.13
N GLY A 16 19.50 -4.13 0.11
CA GLY A 16 20.08 -5.18 -0.72
C GLY A 16 19.73 -5.05 -2.20
N ASP A 17 19.86 -6.15 -2.94
CA ASP A 17 19.53 -6.22 -4.36
C ASP A 17 18.02 -6.00 -4.59
N VAL A 18 17.68 -5.01 -5.41
CA VAL A 18 16.29 -4.70 -5.76
C VAL A 18 15.92 -5.40 -7.06
N MET A 19 14.81 -6.15 -7.05
CA MET A 19 14.25 -6.80 -8.22
C MET A 19 12.82 -6.31 -8.47
N GLU A 20 12.51 -6.03 -9.73
CA GLU A 20 11.18 -5.62 -10.16
C GLU A 20 10.46 -6.80 -10.82
N TYR A 21 9.17 -6.94 -10.52
CA TYR A 21 8.31 -7.98 -11.07
C TYR A 21 7.10 -7.34 -11.73
N GLU A 22 6.68 -7.91 -12.86
CA GLU A 22 5.51 -7.46 -13.61
C GLU A 22 4.19 -7.86 -12.92
N ALA A 23 4.20 -8.96 -12.17
CA ALA A 23 2.99 -9.53 -11.59
C ALA A 23 3.22 -10.09 -10.18
N TYR A 24 2.15 -10.06 -9.39
CA TYR A 24 2.15 -10.43 -7.98
C TYR A 24 2.38 -11.93 -7.69
N PRO A 25 1.82 -12.88 -8.46
CA PRO A 25 2.04 -14.31 -8.19
C PRO A 25 3.51 -14.73 -8.18
N GLU A 26 4.31 -14.14 -9.08
CA GLU A 26 5.73 -14.44 -9.26
C GLU A 26 6.55 -13.98 -8.06
N ILE A 27 6.33 -12.76 -7.58
CA ILE A 27 7.07 -12.21 -6.44
C ILE A 27 6.73 -12.96 -5.13
N TYR A 28 5.47 -13.39 -4.95
CA TYR A 28 5.08 -14.19 -3.79
C TYR A 28 5.61 -15.63 -3.85
N ALA A 29 5.73 -16.20 -5.04
CA ALA A 29 6.37 -17.50 -5.21
C ALA A 29 7.88 -17.42 -4.92
N ASP A 30 8.56 -16.35 -5.34
CA ASP A 30 9.98 -16.16 -5.05
C ASP A 30 10.22 -15.91 -3.56
N LEU A 31 9.33 -15.18 -2.87
CA LEU A 31 9.37 -15.05 -1.42
C LEU A 31 9.17 -16.41 -0.72
N ALA A 32 8.16 -17.18 -1.12
CA ALA A 32 7.89 -18.50 -0.56
C ALA A 32 9.05 -19.49 -0.75
N ASN A 33 9.81 -19.34 -1.83
CA ASN A 33 10.99 -20.17 -2.12
C ASN A 33 12.29 -19.60 -1.53
N GLY A 34 12.25 -18.46 -0.82
CA GLY A 34 13.42 -17.81 -0.24
C GLY A 34 14.40 -17.24 -1.27
N ARG A 35 13.92 -16.91 -2.48
CA ARG A 35 14.72 -16.23 -3.52
C ARG A 35 14.85 -14.73 -3.24
N VAL A 36 13.88 -14.18 -2.53
CA VAL A 36 13.88 -12.81 -2.00
C VAL A 36 13.48 -12.88 -0.53
N ASP A 37 14.04 -12.00 0.30
CA ASP A 37 13.74 -11.96 1.73
C ASP A 37 12.46 -11.16 2.04
N TYR A 38 12.17 -10.14 1.20
CA TYR A 38 11.11 -9.17 1.42
C TYR A 38 10.39 -8.80 0.14
N VAL A 39 9.08 -8.56 0.25
CA VAL A 39 8.24 -8.07 -0.85
C VAL A 39 7.51 -6.81 -0.42
N ILE A 40 7.72 -5.72 -1.15
CA ILE A 40 7.15 -4.40 -0.86
C ILE A 40 5.83 -4.25 -1.66
N ASN A 41 4.67 -4.22 -0.97
CA ASN A 41 3.37 -4.01 -1.63
C ASN A 41 2.38 -3.26 -0.72
N SER A 42 1.32 -2.71 -1.31
CA SER A 42 0.23 -2.04 -0.57
C SER A 42 -0.48 -2.95 0.43
N ILE A 43 -1.03 -2.37 1.50
CA ILE A 43 -1.61 -3.13 2.63
C ILE A 43 -2.76 -4.06 2.23
N VAL A 44 -3.62 -3.67 1.29
CA VAL A 44 -4.79 -4.47 0.88
C VAL A 44 -4.38 -5.84 0.32
N PRO A 45 -3.55 -5.95 -0.74
CA PRO A 45 -3.11 -7.24 -1.26
C PRO A 45 -2.23 -8.02 -0.26
N VAL A 46 -1.50 -7.33 0.64
CA VAL A 46 -0.76 -7.98 1.73
C VAL A 46 -1.73 -8.68 2.69
N ASN A 47 -2.79 -8.00 3.11
CA ASN A 47 -3.77 -8.54 4.05
C ASN A 47 -4.60 -9.67 3.42
N ASP A 48 -4.94 -9.56 2.14
CA ASP A 48 -5.59 -10.66 1.41
C ASP A 48 -4.70 -11.90 1.37
N LEU A 49 -3.41 -11.74 1.06
CA LEU A 49 -2.46 -12.86 0.99
C LEU A 49 -2.24 -13.53 2.35
N ILE A 50 -2.12 -12.74 3.42
CA ILE A 50 -1.98 -13.27 4.79
C ILE A 50 -3.25 -14.00 5.22
N ARG A 51 -4.44 -13.49 4.86
CA ARG A 51 -5.70 -14.21 5.13
C ARG A 51 -5.76 -15.54 4.37
N GLU A 52 -5.28 -15.58 3.14
CA GLU A 52 -5.27 -16.82 2.33
C GLU A 52 -4.21 -17.83 2.79
N ARG A 53 -3.03 -17.37 3.21
CA ARG A 53 -1.88 -18.23 3.56
C ARG A 53 -1.16 -17.76 4.84
N PRO A 54 -1.84 -17.76 6.00
CA PRO A 54 -1.30 -17.20 7.24
C PRO A 54 -0.11 -17.98 7.79
N ASP A 55 0.01 -19.27 7.45
CA ASP A 55 1.12 -20.12 7.89
C ASP A 55 2.40 -19.90 7.06
N VAL A 56 2.31 -19.20 5.93
CA VAL A 56 3.42 -19.00 4.98
C VAL A 56 3.93 -17.58 5.02
N PHE A 57 3.05 -16.58 5.14
CA PHE A 57 3.42 -15.17 5.02
C PHE A 57 3.04 -14.36 6.25
N GLU A 58 3.86 -13.36 6.55
CA GLU A 58 3.68 -12.41 7.65
C GLU A 58 3.79 -10.97 7.13
N ALA A 59 2.90 -10.10 7.58
CA ALA A 59 3.02 -8.66 7.36
C ALA A 59 4.15 -8.10 8.24
N GLY A 60 5.07 -7.42 7.60
CA GLY A 60 6.07 -6.58 8.26
C GLY A 60 5.58 -5.15 8.45
N GLN A 61 6.50 -4.32 8.94
CA GLN A 61 6.27 -2.89 9.15
C GLN A 61 6.06 -2.11 7.84
N ALA A 62 5.24 -1.06 7.89
CA ALA A 62 5.12 -0.07 6.82
C ALA A 62 6.47 0.64 6.57
N VAL A 63 6.92 0.65 5.32
CA VAL A 63 8.20 1.25 4.89
C VAL A 63 8.04 2.57 4.13
N SER A 64 6.83 3.13 4.13
CA SER A 64 6.49 4.38 3.46
C SER A 64 5.23 5.03 4.04
N GLY A 65 5.04 6.31 3.74
CA GLY A 65 3.90 7.09 4.19
C GLY A 65 2.58 6.75 3.49
N PRO A 66 1.44 7.32 3.96
CA PRO A 66 0.11 7.06 3.42
C PRO A 66 0.02 7.33 1.90
N GLY A 67 -0.32 6.28 1.16
CA GLY A 67 -0.61 6.31 -0.27
C GLY A 67 -2.09 6.05 -0.52
N TYR A 68 -2.70 6.80 -1.43
CA TYR A 68 -4.14 6.72 -1.70
C TYR A 68 -4.40 6.36 -3.16
N VAL A 69 -5.33 5.44 -3.38
CA VAL A 69 -5.82 5.11 -4.72
C VAL A 69 -6.79 6.20 -5.16
N ALA A 70 -6.60 6.73 -6.37
CA ALA A 70 -7.43 7.77 -6.94
C ALA A 70 -7.84 7.43 -8.36
N TRP A 71 -9.02 7.92 -8.78
CA TRP A 71 -9.45 7.85 -10.17
C TRP A 71 -8.92 9.06 -10.95
N PRO A 72 -8.25 8.85 -12.10
CA PRO A 72 -7.81 9.95 -12.94
C PRO A 72 -9.03 10.63 -13.59
N MET A 73 -9.03 11.96 -13.56
CA MET A 73 -10.09 12.77 -14.16
C MET A 73 -9.58 13.59 -15.37
N PRO A 74 -10.36 13.72 -16.46
CA PRO A 74 -10.02 14.61 -17.56
C PRO A 74 -9.92 16.07 -17.09
N LYS A 75 -8.88 16.78 -17.54
CA LYS A 75 -8.62 18.17 -17.13
C LYS A 75 -9.69 19.16 -17.62
N ASP A 76 -10.38 18.80 -18.69
CA ASP A 76 -11.42 19.58 -19.36
C ASP A 76 -12.84 19.27 -18.85
N SER A 77 -12.96 18.49 -17.78
CA SER A 77 -14.26 18.07 -17.21
C SER A 77 -14.42 18.48 -15.74
N PRO A 78 -14.44 19.79 -15.42
CA PRO A 78 -14.54 20.25 -14.03
C PRO A 78 -15.86 19.85 -13.36
N GLU A 79 -16.97 19.79 -14.11
CA GLU A 79 -18.27 19.39 -13.55
C GLU A 79 -18.26 17.93 -13.10
N LEU A 80 -17.59 17.06 -13.85
CA LEU A 80 -17.42 15.66 -13.48
C LEU A 80 -16.53 15.51 -12.25
N LEU A 81 -15.45 16.30 -12.17
CA LEU A 81 -14.60 16.33 -10.98
C LEU A 81 -15.41 16.74 -9.73
N THR A 82 -16.21 17.80 -9.82
CA THR A 82 -17.08 18.23 -8.72
C THR A 82 -18.07 17.15 -8.33
N TYR A 83 -18.76 16.55 -9.30
CA TYR A 83 -19.73 15.48 -9.04
C TYR A 83 -19.12 14.29 -8.29
N ILE A 84 -17.96 13.78 -8.74
CA ILE A 84 -17.27 12.66 -8.09
C ILE A 84 -16.77 13.07 -6.70
N THR A 85 -16.27 14.30 -6.55
CA THR A 85 -15.81 14.81 -5.24
C THR A 85 -16.96 14.86 -4.24
N ASP A 86 -18.11 15.40 -4.62
CA ASP A 86 -19.30 15.48 -3.78
C ASP A 86 -19.84 14.10 -3.44
N PHE A 87 -19.85 13.18 -4.41
CA PHE A 87 -20.26 11.80 -4.20
C PHE A 87 -19.35 11.08 -3.18
N MET A 88 -18.04 11.24 -3.30
CA MET A 88 -17.08 10.65 -2.35
C MET A 88 -17.20 11.26 -0.95
N SER A 89 -17.46 12.57 -0.84
CA SER A 89 -17.77 13.23 0.44
C SER A 89 -19.04 12.65 1.06
N HIS A 90 -20.11 12.49 0.27
CA HIS A 90 -21.35 11.88 0.75
C HIS A 90 -21.14 10.43 1.26
N LEU A 91 -20.36 9.60 0.55
CA LEU A 91 -20.06 8.24 1.01
C LEU A 91 -19.29 8.22 2.34
N ARG A 92 -18.42 9.19 2.57
CA ARG A 92 -17.66 9.33 3.81
C ARG A 92 -18.55 9.79 4.96
N ASP A 93 -19.30 10.87 4.75
CA ASP A 93 -20.15 11.49 5.76
C ASP A 93 -21.29 10.56 6.20
N SER A 94 -21.77 9.71 5.29
CA SER A 94 -22.78 8.69 5.59
C SER A 94 -22.22 7.45 6.28
N GLY A 95 -20.89 7.29 6.41
CA GLY A 95 -20.23 6.07 6.89
C GLY A 95 -20.22 4.92 5.88
N ARG A 96 -20.88 5.08 4.72
CA ARG A 96 -20.99 4.03 3.71
C ARG A 96 -19.65 3.61 3.12
N LEU A 97 -18.70 4.54 3.04
CA LEU A 97 -17.34 4.24 2.59
C LEU A 97 -16.64 3.23 3.52
N ALA A 98 -16.73 3.44 4.84
CA ALA A 98 -16.15 2.53 5.82
C ALA A 98 -16.80 1.14 5.75
N GLU A 99 -18.13 1.07 5.62
CA GLU A 99 -18.84 -0.21 5.44
C GLU A 99 -18.37 -0.98 4.19
N LEU A 100 -18.09 -0.26 3.09
CA LEU A 100 -17.60 -0.87 1.86
C LEU A 100 -16.15 -1.37 2.03
N GLN A 101 -15.29 -0.60 2.70
CA GLN A 101 -13.92 -1.00 2.99
C GLN A 101 -13.90 -2.25 3.87
N GLU A 102 -14.66 -2.27 4.96
CA GLU A 102 -14.79 -3.44 5.83
C GLU A 102 -15.30 -4.67 5.06
N LYS A 103 -16.30 -4.48 4.19
CA LYS A 103 -16.86 -5.59 3.41
C LYS A 103 -15.85 -6.23 2.46
N TRP A 104 -15.02 -5.42 1.78
CA TRP A 104 -14.17 -5.89 0.69
C TRP A 104 -12.70 -6.08 1.07
N PHE A 105 -12.22 -5.35 2.07
CA PHE A 105 -10.83 -5.37 2.54
C PHE A 105 -10.70 -5.94 3.97
N GLY A 106 -11.83 -6.06 4.69
CA GLY A 106 -11.86 -6.55 6.07
C GLY A 106 -11.29 -5.59 7.11
N GLU A 107 -11.10 -4.32 6.72
CA GLU A 107 -10.80 -3.19 7.60
C GLU A 107 -11.26 -1.88 6.93
N SER A 108 -11.55 -0.86 7.71
CA SER A 108 -11.70 0.52 7.25
C SER A 108 -10.42 1.34 7.47
N PHE A 109 -10.22 2.36 6.64
CA PHE A 109 -9.07 3.26 6.75
C PHE A 109 -9.51 4.64 7.24
N ASP A 110 -8.82 5.15 8.26
CA ASP A 110 -9.08 6.46 8.84
C ASP A 110 -8.58 7.61 7.95
N ASP A 111 -9.22 8.77 8.10
CA ASP A 111 -8.83 10.05 7.49
C ASP A 111 -8.49 10.03 5.98
N PRO A 112 -9.34 9.43 5.11
CA PRO A 112 -9.10 9.49 3.68
C PRO A 112 -9.12 10.95 3.17
N PRO A 113 -8.36 11.28 2.12
CA PRO A 113 -8.27 12.62 1.56
C PRO A 113 -9.65 13.17 1.21
N THR A 114 -9.89 14.44 1.56
CA THR A 114 -11.15 15.14 1.31
C THR A 114 -11.06 16.07 0.11
N THR A 115 -9.85 16.30 -0.42
CA THR A 115 -9.62 17.16 -1.57
C THR A 115 -9.03 16.37 -2.74
N PRO A 116 -9.45 16.68 -3.99
CA PRO A 116 -8.86 16.06 -5.16
C PRO A 116 -7.37 16.37 -5.31
N TYR A 117 -6.61 15.38 -5.77
CA TYR A 117 -5.22 15.57 -6.13
C TYR A 117 -5.10 16.32 -7.46
N HIS A 118 -4.34 17.42 -7.47
CA HIS A 118 -4.03 18.15 -8.70
C HIS A 118 -2.60 17.86 -9.16
N LEU A 119 -2.44 17.37 -10.39
CA LEU A 119 -1.15 17.26 -11.09
C LEU A 119 -0.62 18.68 -11.38
N GLY A 120 0.14 19.24 -10.45
CA GLY A 120 0.71 20.60 -10.52
C GLY A 120 0.68 21.38 -9.20
N GLY A 121 -0.18 20.98 -8.25
CA GLY A 121 -0.02 21.37 -6.85
C GLY A 121 1.19 20.65 -6.26
N ARG A 122 1.73 21.15 -5.14
CA ARG A 122 2.76 20.44 -4.36
C ARG A 122 2.14 19.15 -3.80
N VAL A 123 2.05 18.12 -4.63
CA VAL A 123 2.02 16.73 -4.18
C VAL A 123 3.32 16.58 -3.40
N PRO A 124 3.33 16.14 -2.13
CA PRO A 124 4.56 15.62 -1.55
C PRO A 124 5.13 14.64 -2.57
N ARG A 125 6.33 14.89 -3.10
CA ARG A 125 6.98 13.99 -4.06
C ARG A 125 7.48 12.71 -3.36
N ASN A 126 6.74 12.28 -2.35
CA ASN A 126 7.02 11.26 -1.38
C ASN A 126 5.64 10.65 -1.07
N GLY A 127 5.35 9.50 -1.68
CA GLY A 127 4.03 8.89 -1.60
C GLY A 127 3.72 7.94 -2.75
N TRP A 128 4.64 7.02 -3.05
CA TRP A 128 4.29 5.80 -3.76
C TRP A 128 4.01 4.71 -2.71
N TYR A 129 2.72 4.37 -2.55
CA TYR A 129 2.16 3.28 -1.73
C TYR A 129 2.50 3.34 -0.23
N VAL A 130 1.59 2.96 0.68
CA VAL A 130 2.04 2.44 1.99
C VAL A 130 2.44 1.01 1.70
N SER A 131 3.73 0.81 1.48
CA SER A 131 4.21 -0.52 1.24
C SER A 131 4.49 -1.18 2.58
N HIS A 132 3.84 -2.29 2.84
CA HIS A 132 4.25 -3.21 3.88
C HIS A 132 5.21 -4.20 3.24
N HIS A 133 6.30 -4.51 3.94
CA HIS A 133 7.12 -5.63 3.52
C HIS A 133 6.45 -6.92 3.97
N LEU A 134 6.24 -7.86 3.06
CA LEU A 134 5.84 -9.22 3.40
C LEU A 134 7.10 -10.05 3.61
N ARG A 135 7.11 -10.90 4.63
CA ARG A 135 8.21 -11.82 4.92
C ARG A 135 7.70 -13.23 5.24
N LEU A 136 8.61 -14.20 5.27
CA LEU A 136 8.34 -15.49 5.88
C LEU A 136 8.43 -15.39 7.42
N PRO A 137 7.61 -16.14 8.17
CA PRO A 137 7.74 -16.18 9.62
C PRO A 137 9.12 -16.74 10.04
N PRO A 138 9.63 -16.40 11.24
CA PRO A 138 10.94 -16.86 11.71
C PRO A 138 11.09 -18.39 11.76
N SER A 139 9.99 -19.12 11.95
CA SER A 139 9.95 -20.60 11.92
C SER A 139 10.26 -21.18 10.54
N LEU A 140 10.09 -20.41 9.48
CA LEU A 140 10.38 -20.77 8.09
C LEU A 140 11.67 -20.11 7.56
N GLY A 141 12.48 -19.53 8.45
CA GLY A 141 13.78 -18.95 8.11
C GLY A 141 13.79 -17.45 7.78
N GLY A 142 12.71 -16.72 8.11
CA GLY A 142 12.68 -15.25 7.93
C GLY A 142 13.69 -14.53 8.83
N ASN A 143 14.50 -13.64 8.24
CA ASN A 143 15.37 -12.73 8.99
C ASN A 143 14.58 -11.55 9.58
N PHE A 144 15.14 -10.94 10.63
CA PHE A 144 14.69 -9.64 11.14
C PHE A 144 15.52 -8.55 10.46
N LEU A 145 14.86 -7.43 10.13
CA LEU A 145 15.53 -6.16 9.82
C LEU A 145 16.40 -5.71 11.00
#